data_AF-A0A935K2F7-F1
#
_entry.id   AF-A0A935K2F7-F1
#
_cell.length_a   1.000
_cell.length_b   1.000
_cell.length_c   1.000
_cell.angle_alpha   90.00
_cell.angle_beta   90.00
_cell.angle_gamma   90.00
#
_symmetry.space_group_name_H-M   'P 1'
#
loop_
_entity.id
_entity.type
_entity.pdbx_description
1 polymer ?
#
loop_
_entity_poly.entity_id
_entity_poly.type
_entity_poly.pdbx_seq_one_letter_code
_entity_poly.pdbx_strand_id
1 'polypeptide(L)'
;MIMRLRHLFLSLLALPLLSACVNDGATYEIDNTREHVLSLIREQPYFWDNKVELFMVVSRMPACMRRHPMGTGAANGKVEIYQVPSGAFIIKVGKRMYATETQNCVNFVKMDGEPAEGMGKLMGTFREKKGVLVFVKEEGDTPAAAAEE
;
A
#
# COMPACT_ATOMS: atom_id res chain seq x y z
N MET A 1 1.68 -47.01 -17.34
CA MET A 1 2.14 -46.27 -16.13
C MET A 1 2.88 -44.96 -16.47
N ILE A 2 3.75 -44.94 -17.49
CA ILE A 2 4.56 -43.77 -17.92
C ILE A 2 3.72 -42.51 -18.29
N MET A 3 2.57 -42.66 -18.96
CA MET A 3 1.72 -41.51 -19.33
C MET A 3 1.15 -40.76 -18.11
N ARG A 4 0.73 -41.48 -17.06
CA ARG A 4 0.18 -40.84 -15.85
C ARG A 4 1.23 -40.02 -15.09
N LEU A 5 2.47 -40.49 -15.09
CA LEU A 5 3.59 -39.78 -14.43
C LEU A 5 3.97 -38.50 -15.18
N ARG A 6 3.87 -38.50 -16.53
CA ARG A 6 4.13 -37.32 -17.37
C ARG A 6 3.07 -36.23 -17.21
N HIS A 7 1.80 -36.58 -17.04
CA HIS A 7 0.75 -35.61 -16.74
C HIS A 7 0.87 -35.01 -15.33
N LEU A 8 1.22 -35.84 -14.34
CA LEU A 8 1.54 -35.38 -12.99
C LEU A 8 2.72 -34.40 -12.97
N PHE A 9 3.79 -34.70 -13.71
CA PHE A 9 4.94 -33.80 -13.83
C PHE A 9 4.59 -32.46 -14.49
N LEU A 10 3.74 -32.49 -15.53
CA LEU A 10 3.32 -31.27 -16.22
C LEU A 10 2.43 -30.39 -15.32
N SER A 11 1.53 -30.99 -14.54
CA SER A 11 0.77 -30.27 -13.52
C SER A 11 1.67 -29.72 -12.41
N LEU A 12 2.68 -30.48 -11.98
CA LEU A 12 3.64 -30.05 -10.94
C LEU A 12 4.49 -28.85 -11.41
N LEU A 13 4.81 -28.80 -12.71
CA LEU A 13 5.56 -27.69 -13.31
C LEU A 13 4.71 -26.43 -13.51
N ALA A 14 3.38 -26.55 -13.54
CA ALA A 14 2.47 -25.41 -13.68
C ALA A 14 2.15 -24.72 -12.34
N LEU A 15 2.32 -25.41 -11.20
CA LEU A 15 2.09 -24.87 -9.85
C LEU A 15 2.89 -23.59 -9.50
N PRO A 16 4.20 -23.45 -9.80
CA PRO A 16 4.95 -22.25 -9.43
C PRO A 16 4.52 -20.99 -10.20
N LEU A 17 3.82 -21.14 -11.33
CA LEU A 17 3.30 -20.01 -12.11
C LEU A 17 2.11 -19.34 -11.43
N LEU A 18 1.40 -20.02 -10.53
CA LEU A 18 0.26 -19.46 -9.80
C LEU A 18 0.66 -18.65 -8.58
N SER A 19 1.84 -18.88 -8.00
CA SER A 19 2.29 -18.19 -6.77
C SER A 19 3.14 -16.95 -7.04
N ALA A 20 3.39 -16.60 -8.30
CA ALA A 20 4.31 -15.52 -8.68
C ALA A 20 3.64 -14.15 -8.92
N CYS A 21 2.31 -14.06 -8.77
CA CYS A 21 1.60 -12.79 -8.92
C CYS A 21 1.57 -12.02 -7.58
N VAL A 22 2.13 -10.81 -7.57
CA VAL A 22 1.99 -9.88 -6.45
C VAL A 22 0.56 -9.31 -6.46
N ASN A 23 -0.24 -9.73 -5.49
CA ASN A 23 -1.50 -9.09 -5.15
C ASN A 23 -1.56 -9.00 -3.62
N ASP A 24 -0.97 -7.94 -3.08
CA ASP A 24 -0.87 -7.74 -1.64
C ASP A 24 -1.24 -6.31 -1.24
N GLY A 25 -1.48 -6.12 0.05
CA GLY A 25 -1.83 -4.83 0.61
C GLY A 25 -1.37 -4.67 2.05
N ALA A 26 -1.16 -3.44 2.45
CA ALA A 26 -0.79 -3.07 3.81
C ALA A 26 -1.59 -1.84 4.24
N THR A 27 -1.79 -1.69 5.56
CA THR A 27 -2.65 -0.66 6.12
C THR A 27 -1.91 0.18 7.15
N TYR A 28 -2.11 1.49 7.06
CA TYR A 28 -1.83 2.46 8.10
C TYR A 28 -3.12 2.78 8.84
N GLU A 29 -3.18 2.42 10.12
CA GLU A 29 -4.28 2.76 11.01
C GLU A 29 -4.10 4.17 11.57
N ILE A 30 -5.07 5.04 11.28
CA ILE A 30 -5.14 6.40 11.80
C ILE A 30 -5.83 6.32 13.18
N ASP A 31 -5.31 7.07 14.15
CA ASP A 31 -5.80 7.12 15.53
C ASP A 31 -5.84 5.75 16.24
N ASN A 32 -5.08 4.77 15.73
CA ASN A 32 -5.07 3.36 16.19
C ASN A 32 -6.48 2.71 16.14
N THR A 33 -7.30 3.13 15.18
CA THR A 33 -8.61 2.53 14.90
C THR A 33 -8.55 1.73 13.60
N ARG A 34 -9.33 0.65 13.53
CA ARG A 34 -9.47 -0.16 12.29
C ARG A 34 -10.45 0.43 11.28
N GLU A 35 -11.13 1.50 11.67
CA GLU A 35 -12.18 2.12 10.86
C GLU A 35 -11.64 3.30 10.06
N HIS A 36 -10.67 4.03 10.61
CA HIS A 36 -10.02 5.17 9.97
C HIS A 36 -8.63 4.76 9.50
N VAL A 37 -8.50 4.45 8.21
CA VAL A 37 -7.28 3.83 7.67
C VAL A 37 -6.92 4.33 6.27
N LEU A 38 -5.63 4.25 5.95
CA LEU A 38 -5.09 4.33 4.59
C LEU A 38 -4.45 2.99 4.23
N SER A 39 -4.91 2.34 3.17
CA SER A 39 -4.34 1.06 2.72
C SER A 39 -3.75 1.18 1.33
N LEU A 40 -2.51 0.70 1.18
CA LEU A 40 -1.87 0.56 -0.12
C LEU A 40 -2.11 -0.87 -0.63
N ILE A 41 -2.59 -0.97 -1.86
CA ILE A 41 -2.72 -2.25 -2.59
C ILE A 41 -1.79 -2.21 -3.79
N ARG A 42 -1.05 -3.30 -4.01
CA ARG A 42 -0.22 -3.55 -5.20
C ARG A 42 -0.81 -4.72 -5.98
N GLU A 43 -1.16 -4.47 -7.23
CA GLU A 43 -1.64 -5.52 -8.15
C GLU A 43 -0.68 -5.65 -9.33
N GLN A 44 -0.04 -6.79 -9.49
CA GLN A 44 0.83 -7.10 -10.61
C GLN A 44 -0.01 -7.68 -11.75
N PRO A 45 -0.05 -7.02 -12.93
CA PRO A 45 -0.86 -7.49 -14.05
C PRO A 45 -0.28 -8.77 -14.69
N TYR A 46 1.05 -8.94 -14.65
CA TYR A 46 1.75 -10.07 -15.25
C TYR A 46 2.92 -10.53 -14.38
N PHE A 47 3.05 -11.85 -14.14
CA PHE A 47 4.07 -12.41 -13.24
C PHE A 47 5.53 -12.12 -13.67
N TRP A 48 5.76 -11.77 -14.93
CA TRP A 48 7.08 -11.44 -15.47
C TRP A 48 7.40 -9.94 -15.47
N ASP A 49 6.45 -9.08 -15.09
CA ASP A 49 6.68 -7.63 -15.01
C ASP A 49 7.10 -7.24 -13.60
N ASN A 50 8.11 -6.38 -13.47
CA ASN A 50 8.53 -5.83 -12.17
C ASN A 50 7.71 -4.59 -11.76
N LYS A 51 6.66 -4.29 -12.52
CA LYS A 51 5.73 -3.19 -12.29
C LYS A 51 4.42 -3.70 -11.70
N VAL A 52 3.85 -2.89 -10.82
CA VAL A 52 2.56 -3.12 -10.18
C VAL A 52 1.66 -1.90 -10.37
N GLU A 53 0.38 -2.13 -10.52
CA GLU A 53 -0.63 -1.09 -10.38
C GLU A 53 -0.83 -0.80 -8.90
N LEU A 54 -0.72 0.48 -8.54
CA LEU A 54 -0.86 0.93 -7.17
C LEU A 54 -2.24 1.53 -6.95
N PHE A 55 -2.86 1.15 -5.84
CA PHE A 55 -4.14 1.71 -5.41
C PHE A 55 -4.06 2.15 -3.96
N MET A 56 -4.54 3.36 -3.68
CA MET A 56 -4.75 3.82 -2.32
C MET A 56 -6.22 3.65 -1.96
N VAL A 57 -6.49 2.89 -0.90
CA VAL A 57 -7.82 2.82 -0.30
C VAL A 57 -7.83 3.79 0.88
N VAL A 58 -8.72 4.77 0.81
CA VAL A 58 -8.98 5.71 1.89
C VAL A 58 -10.27 5.29 2.56
N SER A 59 -10.25 5.12 3.88
CA SER A 59 -11.38 4.61 4.64
C SER A 59 -11.56 5.36 5.94
N ARG A 60 -12.81 5.71 6.23
CA ARG A 60 -13.30 6.15 7.54
C ARG A 60 -14.67 5.51 7.73
N MET A 61 -14.67 4.22 8.05
CA MET A 61 -15.89 3.46 8.29
C MET A 61 -16.66 4.02 9.49
N PRO A 62 -18.00 3.96 9.48
CA PRO A 62 -18.89 3.59 8.37
C PRO A 62 -19.14 4.75 7.38
N ALA A 63 -18.54 5.92 7.57
CA ALA A 63 -18.86 7.13 6.82
C ALA A 63 -18.45 7.04 5.34
N CYS A 64 -17.23 6.56 5.04
CA CYS A 64 -16.77 6.40 3.66
C CYS A 64 -15.67 5.36 3.51
N MET A 65 -15.59 4.77 2.32
CA MET A 65 -14.45 3.95 1.87
C MET A 65 -14.34 4.06 0.35
N ARG A 66 -13.16 4.40 -0.17
CA ARG A 66 -12.95 4.50 -1.62
C ARG A 66 -11.55 4.08 -2.03
N ARG A 67 -11.48 3.33 -3.13
CA ARG A 67 -10.25 2.91 -3.80
C ARG A 67 -9.90 3.90 -4.90
N HIS A 68 -8.68 4.41 -4.87
CA HIS A 68 -8.16 5.39 -5.82
C HIS A 68 -6.98 4.81 -6.60
N PRO A 69 -7.01 4.84 -7.94
CA PRO A 69 -5.87 4.43 -8.74
C PRO A 69 -4.75 5.49 -8.63
N MET A 70 -3.54 5.02 -8.31
CA MET A 70 -2.33 5.84 -8.39
C MET A 70 -1.56 5.56 -9.67
N GLY A 71 -1.91 4.50 -10.41
CA GLY A 71 -1.22 4.04 -11.61
C GLY A 71 0.01 3.21 -11.29
N THR A 72 0.82 2.92 -12.31
CA THR A 72 1.91 1.96 -12.21
C THR A 72 3.08 2.45 -11.35
N GLY A 73 3.70 1.55 -10.58
CA GLY A 73 4.92 1.76 -9.81
C GLY A 73 5.83 0.53 -9.84
N ALA A 74 7.05 0.68 -9.31
CA ALA A 74 7.93 -0.47 -9.12
C ALA A 74 7.36 -1.36 -8.00
N ALA A 75 7.44 -2.69 -8.15
CA ALA A 75 6.96 -3.63 -7.13
C ALA A 75 7.54 -3.32 -5.75
N ASN A 76 8.85 -3.14 -5.64
CA ASN A 76 9.56 -2.77 -4.40
C ASN A 76 9.57 -1.26 -4.09
N GLY A 77 8.73 -0.47 -4.77
CA GLY A 77 8.65 0.98 -4.58
C GLY A 77 8.17 1.36 -3.18
N LYS A 78 8.70 2.48 -2.67
CA LYS A 78 8.23 3.07 -1.41
C LYS A 78 7.07 4.01 -1.67
N VAL A 79 6.10 4.01 -0.74
CA VAL A 79 5.03 5.01 -0.70
C VAL A 79 5.04 5.67 0.68
N GLU A 80 5.32 6.96 0.71
CA GLU A 80 5.44 7.75 1.93
C GLU A 80 4.11 8.44 2.22
N ILE A 81 3.72 8.46 3.49
CA ILE A 81 2.50 9.09 3.98
C ILE A 81 2.87 10.24 4.89
N TYR A 82 2.48 11.45 4.50
CA TYR A 82 2.64 12.66 5.28
C TYR A 82 1.28 13.16 5.73
N GLN A 83 1.23 13.79 6.91
CA GLN A 83 0.04 14.45 7.44
C GLN A 83 0.33 15.94 7.61
N VAL A 84 -0.49 16.77 6.96
CA VAL A 84 -0.41 18.22 7.10
C VAL A 84 -1.23 18.68 8.31
N PRO A 85 -0.98 19.88 8.87
CA PRO A 85 -1.67 20.37 10.08
C PRO A 85 -3.20 20.45 9.96
N SER A 86 -3.74 20.57 8.74
CA SER A 86 -5.19 20.54 8.50
C SER A 86 -5.82 19.16 8.69
N GLY A 87 -5.02 18.11 8.87
CA GLY A 87 -5.46 16.72 8.97
C GLY A 87 -5.59 16.00 7.61
N ALA A 88 -5.34 16.69 6.50
CA ALA A 88 -5.22 16.05 5.19
C ALA A 88 -3.91 15.26 5.08
N PHE A 89 -3.86 14.34 4.12
CA PHE A 89 -2.71 13.48 3.88
C PHE A 89 -2.10 13.77 2.51
N ILE A 90 -0.78 13.71 2.45
CA ILE A 90 -0.01 13.72 1.21
C ILE A 90 0.64 12.36 1.05
N ILE A 91 0.38 11.73 -0.10
CA ILE A 91 0.87 10.42 -0.46
C ILE A 91 1.91 10.60 -1.55
N LYS A 92 3.16 10.23 -1.27
CA LYS A 92 4.29 10.39 -2.20
C LYS A 92 4.75 9.03 -2.71
N VAL A 93 4.72 8.87 -4.04
CA VAL A 93 5.16 7.67 -4.76
C VAL A 93 6.24 8.07 -5.76
N GLY A 94 7.50 7.96 -5.36
CA GLY A 94 8.63 8.45 -6.15
C GLY A 94 8.53 9.97 -6.37
N LYS A 95 8.28 10.39 -7.62
CA LYS A 95 8.09 11.80 -8.00
C LYS A 95 6.64 12.27 -8.03
N ARG A 96 5.68 11.35 -7.88
CA ARG A 96 4.25 11.69 -7.91
C ARG A 96 3.76 11.91 -6.49
N MET A 97 2.89 12.89 -6.32
CA MET A 97 2.26 13.19 -5.06
C MET A 97 0.75 13.29 -5.25
N TYR A 98 0.02 12.89 -4.22
CA TYR A 98 -1.43 12.94 -4.19
C TYR A 98 -1.87 13.53 -2.85
N ALA A 99 -2.78 14.50 -2.90
CA ALA A 99 -3.45 15.02 -1.72
C ALA A 99 -4.76 14.26 -1.53
N THR A 100 -5.03 13.85 -0.30
CA THR A 100 -6.30 13.23 0.06
C THR A 100 -6.74 13.61 1.46
N GLU A 101 -8.01 13.39 1.73
CA GLU A 101 -8.66 13.60 3.01
C GLU A 101 -9.50 12.36 3.33
N THR A 102 -9.93 12.23 4.58
CA THR A 102 -10.64 11.03 5.04
C THR A 102 -12.09 11.29 5.48
N GLN A 103 -12.60 12.52 5.38
CA GLN A 103 -13.97 12.86 5.77
C GLN A 103 -15.00 12.35 4.75
N ASN A 104 -14.69 12.43 3.45
CA ASN A 104 -15.56 11.90 2.38
C ASN A 104 -14.89 10.82 1.54
N CYS A 105 -13.58 10.63 1.66
CA CYS A 105 -12.78 9.65 0.92
C CYS A 105 -12.83 9.84 -0.61
N VAL A 106 -13.41 10.93 -1.13
CA VAL A 106 -13.59 11.18 -2.57
C VAL A 106 -12.42 11.98 -3.13
N ASN A 107 -11.93 12.96 -2.37
CA ASN A 107 -10.90 13.86 -2.84
C ASN A 107 -9.55 13.14 -2.83
N PHE A 108 -9.09 12.75 -4.01
CA PHE A 108 -7.78 12.16 -4.25
C PHE A 108 -7.18 12.82 -5.49
N VAL A 109 -6.38 13.86 -5.28
CA VAL A 109 -5.94 14.76 -6.34
C VAL A 109 -4.44 14.66 -6.52
N LYS A 110 -4.01 14.41 -7.76
CA LYS A 110 -2.59 14.44 -8.11
C LYS A 110 -2.06 15.88 -8.00
N MET A 111 -0.91 16.02 -7.37
CA MET A 111 -0.22 17.30 -7.18
C MET A 111 0.92 17.44 -8.20
N ASP A 112 1.12 18.67 -8.68
CA ASP A 112 2.21 19.00 -9.62
C ASP A 112 3.56 19.25 -8.93
N GLY A 113 3.55 19.42 -7.61
CA GLY A 113 4.73 19.70 -6.80
C GLY A 113 4.44 19.65 -5.30
N GLU A 114 5.47 19.91 -4.50
CA GLU A 114 5.33 19.98 -3.05
C GLU A 114 4.50 21.23 -2.68
N PRO A 115 3.60 21.15 -1.67
CA PRO A 115 2.81 22.30 -1.26
C PRO A 115 3.71 23.43 -0.75
N ALA A 116 3.31 24.68 -0.98
CA ALA A 116 4.05 25.84 -0.48
C ALA A 116 4.15 25.88 1.06
N GLU A 117 3.13 25.34 1.74
CA GLU A 117 3.08 25.21 3.20
C GLU A 117 3.94 24.04 3.74
N GLY A 118 4.55 23.26 2.85
CA GLY A 118 5.36 22.09 3.17
C GLY A 118 4.57 20.78 3.19
N MET A 119 5.31 19.67 3.30
CA MET A 119 4.75 18.32 3.24
C MET A 119 4.05 17.86 4.53
N GLY A 120 4.26 18.56 5.65
CA GLY A 120 3.76 18.14 6.97
C GLY A 120 4.64 17.09 7.65
N LYS A 121 4.08 16.39 8.65
CA LYS A 121 4.77 15.34 9.42
C LYS A 121 4.78 14.03 8.63
N LEU A 122 5.94 13.40 8.49
CA LEU A 122 6.02 12.04 7.96
C LEU A 122 5.40 11.06 8.98
N MET A 123 4.35 10.37 8.59
CA MET A 123 3.67 9.38 9.43
C MET A 123 4.28 7.99 9.30
N GLY A 124 4.83 7.70 8.12
CA GLY A 124 5.49 6.45 7.85
C GLY A 124 5.56 6.14 6.36
N THR A 125 6.03 4.94 6.07
CA THR A 125 6.32 4.48 4.71
C THR A 125 5.80 3.06 4.50
N PHE A 126 5.00 2.87 3.46
CA PHE A 126 4.78 1.56 2.89
C PHE A 126 6.02 1.11 2.14
N ARG A 127 6.55 -0.04 2.52
CA ARG A 127 7.72 -0.64 1.89
C ARG A 127 7.67 -2.15 2.00
N GLU A 128 8.38 -2.81 1.12
CA GLU A 128 8.55 -4.25 1.20
C GLU A 128 9.55 -4.62 2.30
N LYS A 129 9.19 -5.60 3.12
CA LYS A 129 10.07 -6.24 4.11
C LYS A 129 9.99 -7.75 3.93
N LYS A 130 11.09 -8.36 3.50
CA LYS A 130 11.18 -9.81 3.24
C LYS A 130 10.09 -10.31 2.27
N GLY A 131 9.83 -9.59 1.18
CA GLY A 131 8.84 -9.98 0.17
C GLY A 131 7.39 -9.61 0.49
N VAL A 132 7.11 -9.01 1.65
CA VAL A 132 5.75 -8.63 2.07
C VAL A 132 5.64 -7.12 2.19
N LEU A 133 4.59 -6.53 1.62
CA LEU A 133 4.30 -5.11 1.82
C LEU A 133 3.93 -4.85 3.29
N VAL A 134 4.59 -3.88 3.91
CA VAL A 134 4.30 -3.46 5.28
C VAL A 134 4.28 -1.94 5.38
N PHE A 135 3.46 -1.41 6.29
CA PHE A 135 3.57 -0.02 6.71
C PHE A 135 4.54 0.08 7.88
N VAL A 136 5.54 0.94 7.77
CA VAL A 136 6.46 1.25 8.88
C VAL A 136 6.20 2.68 9.31
N LYS A 137 5.65 2.85 10.53
CA LYS A 137 5.50 4.16 11.16
C LYS A 137 6.86 4.83 11.31
N GLU A 138 6.91 6.14 11.10
CA GLU A 138 8.12 6.92 11.41
C GLU A 138 8.34 6.90 12.93
N GLU A 139 9.58 6.67 13.37
CA GLU A 139 9.91 6.61 14.80
C GLU A 139 9.71 8.00 15.43
N GLY A 140 8.52 8.20 15.99
CA GLY A 140 8.11 9.46 16.61
C GLY A 140 6.71 9.46 17.24
N ASP A 141 6.22 8.27 17.63
CA ASP A 141 5.21 8.06 18.69
C ASP A 141 5.02 6.54 18.96
N THR A 142 5.99 5.94 19.65
CA THR A 142 5.80 4.66 20.35
C THR A 142 5.83 4.94 21.83
N PRO A 143 4.71 4.90 22.56
CA PRO A 143 4.77 4.42 23.93
C PRO A 143 5.09 2.93 23.84
N ALA A 144 6.28 2.57 24.29
CA ALA A 144 6.62 1.20 24.57
C ALA A 144 5.68 0.68 25.67
N ALA A 145 4.81 -0.28 25.34
CA ALA A 145 4.19 -1.28 26.23
C ALA A 145 3.25 -2.15 25.36
N ALA A 146 3.24 -3.47 25.39
CA ALA A 146 3.69 -4.39 26.42
C ALA A 146 4.24 -5.68 25.79
N ALA A 147 5.39 -6.11 26.30
CA ALA A 147 5.70 -7.51 26.47
C ALA A 147 4.90 -8.04 27.70
N GLU A 148 4.65 -9.35 27.71
CA GLU A 148 4.08 -10.19 28.81
C GLU A 148 2.56 -10.01 29.01
N GLU A 149 1.71 -11.04 29.08
CA GLU A 149 1.85 -12.44 29.59
C GLU A 149 1.71 -13.56 28.55
#